data_AF-A0A0P7GQ66-F1
#
_entry.id   AF-A0A0P7GQ66-F1
#
_cell.length_a   1.000
_cell.length_b   1.000
_cell.length_c   1.000
_cell.angle_alpha   90.00
_cell.angle_beta   90.00
_cell.angle_gamma   90.00
#
_symmetry.space_group_name_H-M   'P 1'
#
loop_
_entity.id
_entity.type
_entity.pdbx_description
1 polymer ?
#
loop_
_entity_poly.entity_id
_entity_poly.type
_entity_poly.pdbx_seq_one_letter_code
_entity_poly.pdbx_strand_id
1 'polypeptide(L)' 'MPLADADHDLVVDELGREPTQAEEHLFENLWSEHCAYRSSRMLLSTFGSESEYVEIGPGTTPPSSACPTPRRC' A
#
# COMPACT_ATOMS: atom_id res chain seq x y z
N MET A 1 12.33 -12.97 -6.27
CA MET A 1 12.48 -12.45 -7.65
C MET A 1 13.27 -11.20 -7.43
N PRO A 2 14.52 -11.12 -7.93
CA PRO A 2 15.39 -10.01 -7.58
C PRO A 2 14.72 -8.69 -7.94
N LEU A 3 14.92 -7.68 -7.09
CA LEU A 3 14.46 -6.31 -7.34
C LEU A 3 14.99 -5.87 -8.72
N ALA A 4 14.19 -5.15 -9.51
CA ALA A 4 14.68 -4.63 -10.78
C ALA A 4 15.79 -3.61 -10.52
N ASP A 5 16.82 -3.56 -11.38
CA ASP A 5 17.98 -2.68 -11.19
C ASP A 5 17.57 -1.20 -10.97
N ALA A 6 16.53 -0.73 -11.66
CA ALA A 6 16.00 0.62 -11.49
C ALA A 6 15.37 0.88 -10.11
N ASP A 7 14.70 -0.13 -9.53
CA ASP A 7 14.14 -0.02 -8.17
C ASP A 7 15.27 -0.07 -7.13
N HIS A 8 16.32 -0.84 -7.40
CA HIS A 8 17.51 -0.92 -6.54
C HIS A 8 18.27 0.41 -6.51
N ASP A 9 18.49 1.02 -7.67
CA ASP A 9 19.15 2.32 -7.77
C ASP A 9 18.38 3.42 -7.02
N LEU A 10 17.03 3.41 -7.08
CA LEU A 10 16.18 4.31 -6.31
C LEU A 10 16.32 4.09 -4.79
N VAL A 11 16.38 2.82 -4.36
CA VAL A 11 16.58 2.46 -2.96
C VAL A 11 17.93 2.97 -2.47
N VAL A 12 19.01 2.77 -3.25
CA VAL A 12 20.35 3.25 -2.90
C VAL A 12 20.41 4.77 -2.83
N ASP A 13 19.80 5.48 -3.79
CA ASP A 13 19.78 6.95 -3.81
C ASP A 13 19.02 7.52 -2.60
N GLU A 14 17.88 6.93 -2.24
CA GLU A 14 17.08 7.36 -1.08
C GLU A 14 17.74 7.01 0.28
N LEU A 15 18.42 5.85 0.36
CA LEU A 15 19.14 5.44 1.57
C LEU A 15 20.51 6.11 1.72
N GLY A 16 21.11 6.59 0.63
CA GLY A 16 22.48 7.11 0.59
C GLY A 16 23.56 6.06 0.88
N ARG A 17 23.22 4.76 0.82
CA ARG A 17 24.11 3.62 1.08
C ARG A 17 23.58 2.37 0.40
N GLU A 18 24.44 1.34 0.32
CA GLU A 18 24.01 0.02 -0.13
C GLU A 18 23.05 -0.62 0.89
N PRO A 19 21.90 -1.17 0.44
CA PRO A 19 21.03 -1.95 1.30
C PRO A 19 21.72 -3.22 1.77
N THR A 20 21.36 -3.68 2.97
CA THR A 20 21.78 -4.99 3.46
C THR A 20 20.95 -6.09 2.81
N GLN A 21 21.45 -7.33 2.79
CA GLN A 21 20.71 -8.48 2.23
C GLN A 21 19.31 -8.67 2.86
N ALA A 22 19.12 -8.29 4.13
CA ALA A 22 17.81 -8.33 4.77
C ALA A 22 16.87 -7.25 4.24
N GLU A 23 17.39 -6.05 3.99
CA GLU A 23 16.64 -4.91 3.43
C GLU A 23 16.28 -5.17 1.96
N GLU A 24 17.18 -5.75 1.17
CA GLU A 24 16.91 -6.17 -0.22
C GLU A 24 15.69 -7.10 -0.29
N HIS A 25 15.66 -8.17 0.51
CA HIS A 25 14.52 -9.08 0.55
C HIS A 25 13.22 -8.41 1.02
N LEU A 26 13.32 -7.42 1.92
CA LEU A 26 12.19 -6.63 2.38
C LEU A 26 11.62 -5.77 1.23
N PHE A 27 12.49 -5.07 0.50
CA PHE A 27 12.09 -4.28 -0.66
C PHE A 27 11.52 -5.16 -1.77
N GLU A 28 12.09 -6.34 -2.03
CA GLU A 28 11.53 -7.29 -3.00
C GLU A 28 10.09 -7.68 -2.66
N ASN A 29 9.80 -7.90 -1.39
CA ASN A 29 8.47 -8.29 -0.94
C ASN A 29 7.48 -7.12 -1.05
N LEU A 30 7.85 -5.98 -0.46
CA LEU A 30 6.97 -4.80 -0.33
C LEU A 30 6.70 -4.13 -1.67
N TRP A 31 7.65 -4.16 -2.60
CA TRP A 31 7.52 -3.52 -3.89
C TRP A 31 6.97 -4.44 -5.00
N SER A 32 6.60 -5.67 -4.65
CA SER A 32 5.87 -6.57 -5.53
C SER A 32 4.53 -5.95 -5.94
N GLU A 33 4.04 -6.25 -7.15
CA GLU A 33 2.73 -5.75 -7.63
C GLU A 33 1.59 -6.02 -6.64
N HIS A 34 1.66 -7.15 -5.93
CA HIS A 34 0.65 -7.55 -4.97
C HIS A 34 0.57 -6.61 -3.75
N CYS A 35 1.71 -6.07 -3.32
CA CYS A 35 1.80 -5.19 -2.15
C CYS A 35 1.78 -3.71 -2.52
N ALA A 36 2.44 -3.33 -3.63
CA ALA A 36 2.57 -1.94 -4.05
C ALA A 36 1.41 -1.45 -4.93
N TYR A 37 0.62 -2.37 -5.50
CA TYR A 37 -0.49 -2.06 -6.41
C TYR A 37 -0.09 -1.08 -7.55
N ARG A 38 1.15 -1.12 -8.07
CA ARG A 38 1.66 -0.04 -8.96
C ARG A 38 0.80 0.11 -10.21
N SER A 39 0.36 -1.00 -10.80
CA SER A 39 -0.55 -1.00 -11.97
C SER A 39 -1.98 -0.57 -11.62
N SER A 40 -2.49 -1.00 -10.46
CA SER A 40 -3.89 -0.82 -10.08
C SER A 40 -4.16 0.51 -9.37
N ARG A 41 -3.13 1.16 -8.82
CA ARG A 41 -3.25 2.39 -8.01
C ARG A 41 -3.90 3.54 -8.79
N MET A 42 -3.56 3.74 -10.06
CA MET A 42 -4.16 4.80 -10.88
C MET A 42 -5.65 4.57 -11.09
N LEU A 43 -6.04 3.33 -11.42
CA LEU A 43 -7.45 2.97 -11.58
C LEU A 43 -8.21 3.09 -10.25
N LEU A 44 -7.61 2.63 -9.15
CA LEU A 44 -8.21 2.72 -7.81
C LEU A 44 -8.42 4.17 -7.37
N SER A 45 -7.53 5.09 -7.74
CA SER A 45 -7.69 6.53 -7.44
C SER A 45 -8.83 7.22 -8.20
N THR A 46 -9.39 6.57 -9.24
CA THR A 46 -10.50 7.11 -10.03
C THR A 46 -11.85 6.88 -9.36
N PHE A 47 -11.95 5.97 -8.39
CA PHE A 47 -13.18 5.75 -7.64
C PHE A 47 -13.39 6.89 -6.62
N GLY A 48 -14.58 7.49 -6.63
CA GLY A 48 -14.97 8.47 -5.63
C GLY A 48 -15.02 7.81 -4.25
N SER A 49 -14.13 8.23 -3.35
CA SER A 49 -14.02 7.71 -1.99
C SER A 49 -14.70 8.60 -0.95
N GLU A 50 -15.27 9.72 -1.37
CA GLU A 50 -15.98 10.67 -0.51
C GLU A 50 -17.49 10.61 -0.82
N SER A 51 -18.25 10.00 0.07
CA SER A 51 -19.71 9.93 0.03
C SER A 51 -20.24 9.91 1.46
N GLU A 52 -21.44 10.43 1.69
CA GLU A 52 -22.07 10.46 3.04
C GLU A 52 -22.24 9.06 3.66
N TYR A 53 -22.12 8.00 2.84
CA TYR A 53 -22.23 6.60 3.23
C TYR A 53 -20.87 5.90 3.43
N VAL A 54 -19.75 6.61 3.25
CA VAL A 54 -18.40 6.03 3.41
C VAL A 54 -17.90 6.30 4.81
N GLU A 55 -18.11 5.33 5.70
CA GLU A 55 -17.64 5.37 7.10
C GLU A 55 -16.12 5.17 7.21
N ILE A 56 -15.50 4.45 6.25
CA ILE A 56 -14.07 4.13 6.25
C ILE A 56 -13.53 4.26 4.83
N GLY A 57 -12.65 5.24 4.63
CA GLY A 57 -12.02 5.52 3.35
C GLY A 57 -10.99 4.46 2.93
N PRO A 58 -10.62 4.44 1.64
CA PRO A 58 -9.62 3.51 1.12
C PRO A 58 -8.26 3.72 1.81
N GLY A 59 -7.62 2.61 2.19
CA GLY A 59 -6.31 2.61 2.88
C GLY A 59 -6.38 2.55 4.40
N THR A 60 -7.58 2.58 5.00
CA THR A 60 -7.74 2.43 6.45
C THR A 60 -8.23 1.02 6.78
N THR A 61 -7.46 0.26 7.57
CA THR A 61 -7.99 -0.95 8.21
C THR A 61 -9.05 -0.51 9.23
N PRO A 62 -10.32 -0.93 9.10
CA PRO A 62 -11.33 -0.60 10.09
C PRO A 62 -10.86 -1.02 11.48
N PRO A 63 -10.98 -0.16 12.52
CA PRO A 63 -10.88 -0.66 13.86
C PRO A 63 -11.95 -1.75 14.04
N SER A 64 -11.60 -2.92 14.56
CA SER A 64 -12.55 -4.04 14.68
C SER A 64 -13.76 -3.72 15.59
N SER A 65 -13.74 -2.58 16.27
CA SER A 65 -14.81 -2.06 17.11
C SER A 65 -15.82 -1.16 16.36
N ALA A 66 -15.64 -0.91 15.06
CA ALA A 66 -16.64 -0.23 14.24
C ALA A 66 -17.76 -1.20 13.84
N CYS A 67 -18.49 -1.69 14.84
CA CYS A 67 -19.82 -2.26 14.62
C CYS A 67 -20.79 -1.08 14.70
N PRO A 68 -21.34 -0.57 13.58
CA PRO A 68 -22.40 0.43 13.66
C PRO A 68 -23.58 -0.24 14.36
N THR A 69 -23.98 0.35 15.48
CA THR A 69 -25.12 -0.13 16.25
C THR A 69 -26.32 -0.28 15.31
N PRO A 70 -27.02 -1.43 15.31
CA PRO A 70 -28.18 -1.59 14.46
C PRO A 70 -29.22 -0.56 14.90
N ARG A 71 -29.47 0.44 14.06
CA ARG A 71 -30.65 1.28 14.21
C ARG A 71 -31.86 0.35 14.16
N ARG A 72 -32.61 0.35 15.26
CA ARG A 72 -33.90 -0.32 15.43
C ARG A 72 -34.76 -0.14 14.17
N CYS A 73 -35.20 -1.26 13.60
CA CYS A 73 -36.52 -1.41 13.02
C CYS A 73 -37.29 -2.39 13.91
#